data_AF-A0A957VPY1-F1
#
_entry.id   AF-A0A957VPY1-F1
#
_cell.length_a   1.000
_cell.length_b   1.000
_cell.length_c   1.000
_cell.angle_alpha   90.00
_cell.angle_beta   90.00
_cell.angle_gamma   90.00
#
_symmetry.space_group_name_H-M   'P 1'
#
loop_
_entity.id
_entity.type
_entity.pdbx_description
1 polymer ?
#
loop_
_entity_poly.entity_id
_entity_poly.type
_entity_poly.pdbx_seq_one_letter_code
_entity_poly.pdbx_strand_id
1 'polypeptide(L)'
;PATMEVVVDGYRAAEVEARLAKRRTEIDVDPRATIEAVDIDPAYDGVCFRPTVVDAPQKKRTRVEGVYRIGIAAASTTVAVRITDILGHETLVVQTI
;
A
#
# COMPACT_ATOMS: atom_id res chain seq x y z
N PRO A 1 23.73 6.02 1.50
CA PRO A 1 22.32 6.05 1.92
C PRO A 1 21.91 4.62 2.30
N ALA A 2 21.15 4.44 3.38
CA ALA A 2 20.62 3.13 3.72
C ALA A 2 19.37 2.84 2.88
N THR A 3 19.08 1.57 2.66
CA THR A 3 17.91 1.09 1.93
C THR A 3 17.10 0.17 2.82
N MET A 4 15.78 0.21 2.66
CA MET A 4 14.85 -0.69 3.33
C MET A 4 13.86 -1.29 2.35
N GLU A 5 13.34 -2.46 2.69
CA GLU A 5 12.22 -3.09 1.99
C GLU A 5 10.90 -2.81 2.73
N VAL A 6 9.92 -2.29 2.01
CA VAL A 6 8.53 -2.16 2.48
C VAL A 6 7.70 -3.22 1.79
N VAL A 7 7.04 -4.06 2.59
CA VAL A 7 6.19 -5.15 2.11
C VAL A 7 4.73 -4.84 2.43
N VAL A 8 3.92 -4.72 1.39
CA VAL A 8 2.46 -4.62 1.48
C VAL A 8 1.90 -5.99 1.14
N ASP A 9 1.76 -6.82 2.16
CA ASP A 9 1.18 -8.16 2.07
C ASP A 9 -0.13 -8.24 2.87
N GLY A 10 -1.07 -9.03 2.38
CA GLY A 10 -2.29 -9.37 3.11
C GLY A 10 -3.26 -8.20 3.39
N TYR A 11 -3.14 -7.04 2.72
CA TYR A 11 -4.11 -5.96 2.87
C TYR A 11 -5.51 -6.42 2.49
N ARG A 12 -6.46 -6.31 3.44
CA ARG A 12 -7.87 -6.66 3.26
C ARG A 12 -8.77 -5.66 3.98
N ALA A 13 -9.47 -4.85 3.20
CA ALA A 13 -10.49 -3.94 3.73
C ALA A 13 -11.84 -4.68 3.89
N ALA A 14 -12.45 -4.60 5.07
CA ALA A 14 -13.69 -5.32 5.38
C ALA A 14 -14.83 -4.99 4.39
N GLU A 15 -14.91 -3.75 3.92
CA GLU A 15 -15.94 -3.33 2.98
C GLU A 15 -15.72 -3.89 1.57
N VAL A 16 -14.46 -3.95 1.12
CA VAL A 16 -14.08 -4.63 -0.13
C VAL A 16 -14.46 -6.10 -0.07
N GLU A 17 -14.10 -6.79 1.02
CA GLU A 17 -14.45 -8.21 1.22
C GLU A 17 -15.96 -8.43 1.20
N ALA A 18 -16.73 -7.57 1.90
CA ALA A 18 -18.18 -7.62 1.89
C ALA A 18 -18.77 -7.40 0.47
N ARG A 19 -18.12 -6.58 -0.37
CA ARG A 19 -18.53 -6.34 -1.76
C ARG A 19 -18.21 -7.53 -2.66
N LEU A 20 -17.07 -8.18 -2.46
CA LEU A 20 -16.63 -9.36 -3.21
C LEU A 20 -17.47 -10.60 -2.87
N ALA A 21 -17.75 -10.83 -1.59
CA ALA A 21 -18.59 -11.95 -1.13
C ALA A 21 -19.99 -11.95 -1.80
N LYS A 22 -20.55 -10.78 -2.08
CA LYS A 22 -21.84 -10.61 -2.77
C LYS A 22 -21.82 -11.00 -4.26
N ARG A 23 -20.64 -11.13 -4.90
CA ARG A 23 -20.50 -11.39 -6.35
C ARG A 23 -20.41 -12.87 -6.74
N ARG A 24 -20.43 -13.79 -5.76
CA ARG A 24 -20.62 -15.24 -5.91
C ARG A 24 -19.73 -15.93 -6.96
N THR A 25 -18.44 -16.01 -6.65
CA THR A 25 -17.57 -17.18 -6.94
C THR A 25 -16.36 -17.10 -6.01
N GLU A 26 -16.07 -18.17 -5.27
CA GLU A 26 -14.81 -18.31 -4.54
C GLU A 26 -13.67 -18.34 -5.56
N ILE A 27 -13.11 -17.17 -5.83
CA ILE A 27 -11.82 -17.03 -6.48
C ILE A 27 -10.91 -16.54 -5.37
N ASP A 28 -9.87 -17.31 -5.07
CA ASP A 28 -8.74 -16.82 -4.28
C ASP A 28 -8.10 -15.69 -5.07
N VAL A 29 -8.55 -14.47 -4.79
CA VAL A 29 -8.04 -13.26 -5.41
C VAL A 29 -6.81 -12.86 -4.64
N ASP A 30 -5.66 -12.80 -5.33
CA ASP A 30 -4.46 -12.19 -4.75
C ASP A 30 -4.88 -10.80 -4.19
N PRO A 31 -4.60 -10.52 -2.90
CA PRO A 31 -5.10 -9.32 -2.22
C PRO A 31 -4.76 -8.01 -2.92
N ARG A 32 -3.65 -7.95 -3.67
CA ARG A 32 -3.22 -6.76 -4.42
C ARG A 32 -4.16 -6.39 -5.56
N ALA A 33 -5.11 -7.26 -5.94
CA ALA A 33 -6.19 -6.90 -6.87
C ALA A 33 -7.21 -5.95 -6.25
N THR A 34 -7.19 -5.81 -4.93
CA THR A 34 -8.09 -4.91 -4.19
C THR A 34 -7.46 -3.56 -3.87
N ILE A 35 -6.20 -3.36 -4.27
CA ILE A 35 -5.44 -2.14 -4.05
C ILE A 35 -5.41 -1.34 -5.36
N GLU A 36 -5.88 -0.10 -5.29
CA GLU A 36 -5.83 0.88 -6.39
C GLU A 36 -4.49 1.64 -6.40
N ALA A 37 -3.94 1.96 -5.23
CA ALA A 37 -2.64 2.60 -5.12
C ALA A 37 -1.89 2.27 -3.82
N VAL A 38 -0.56 2.30 -3.89
CA VAL A 38 0.36 2.33 -2.75
C VAL A 38 1.25 3.55 -2.87
N ASP A 39 1.18 4.42 -1.87
CA ASP A 39 2.05 5.58 -1.73
C ASP A 39 2.96 5.38 -0.52
N ILE A 40 4.25 5.72 -0.64
CA ILE A 40 5.22 5.56 0.46
C ILE A 40 5.98 6.87 0.69
N ASP A 41 5.91 7.36 1.92
CA ASP A 41 6.72 8.45 2.46
C ASP A 41 7.82 7.86 3.38
N PRO A 42 9.10 7.86 2.96
CA PRO A 42 10.21 7.29 3.72
C PRO A 42 10.65 8.15 4.92
N ALA A 43 10.14 9.37 5.06
CA ALA A 43 10.57 10.34 6.07
C ALA A 43 9.38 11.15 6.61
N TYR A 44 8.31 10.45 6.94
CA TYR A 44 7.07 11.05 7.42
C TYR A 44 7.30 11.76 8.76
N ASP A 45 6.94 13.04 8.81
CA ASP A 45 7.14 13.90 9.99
C ASP A 45 5.97 13.87 10.98
N GLY A 46 4.96 13.02 10.75
CA GLY A 46 3.75 12.96 11.55
C GLY A 46 2.74 14.07 11.23
N VAL A 47 3.04 14.97 10.29
CA VAL A 47 2.21 16.14 9.97
C VAL A 47 1.74 16.08 8.52
N CYS A 48 2.66 15.90 7.57
CA CYS A 48 2.37 15.99 6.14
C CYS A 48 2.95 14.79 5.41
N PHE A 49 2.06 14.02 4.80
CA PHE A 49 2.41 12.86 4.00
C PHE A 49 2.96 13.30 2.64
N ARG A 50 4.22 12.97 2.34
CA ARG A 50 4.96 13.38 1.14
C ARG A 50 5.54 12.15 0.44
N PRO A 51 4.71 11.43 -0.33
CA PRO A 51 5.16 10.18 -0.91
C PRO A 51 6.24 10.42 -1.96
N THR A 52 7.30 9.62 -1.88
CA THR A 52 8.36 9.56 -2.90
C THR A 52 8.22 8.33 -3.79
N VAL A 53 7.45 7.33 -3.34
CA VAL A 53 7.01 6.20 -4.16
C VAL A 53 5.50 6.32 -4.34
N VAL A 54 5.06 6.17 -5.59
CA VAL A 54 3.65 6.12 -5.98
C VAL A 54 3.54 4.95 -6.95
N ASP A 55 2.78 3.94 -6.57
CA ASP A 55 2.53 2.75 -7.37
C ASP A 55 1.04 2.54 -7.55
N ALA A 56 0.61 2.51 -8.80
CA ALA A 56 -0.76 2.21 -9.20
C ALA A 56 -0.74 1.27 -10.41
N PRO A 57 -1.69 0.33 -10.51
CA PRO A 57 -1.79 -0.57 -11.66
C PRO A 57 -1.88 0.19 -12.99
N GLN A 58 -0.87 0.04 -13.86
CA GLN A 58 -0.83 0.76 -15.14
C GLN A 58 -1.86 0.27 -16.18
N LYS A 59 -2.41 -0.95 -16.01
CA LYS A 59 -3.37 -1.58 -16.93
C LYS A 59 -4.44 -2.35 -16.15
N LYS A 60 -5.59 -2.61 -16.78
CA LYS A 60 -6.75 -3.33 -16.19
C LYS A 60 -6.47 -4.69 -15.53
N ARG A 61 -5.33 -5.33 -15.82
CA ARG A 61 -4.94 -6.65 -15.29
C ARG A 61 -3.60 -6.64 -14.56
N THR A 62 -2.96 -5.48 -14.43
CA THR A 62 -1.76 -5.35 -13.60
C THR A 62 -2.18 -5.09 -12.16
N ARG A 63 -1.25 -5.23 -11.23
CA ARG A 63 -1.41 -4.98 -9.80
C ARG A 63 -0.27 -4.08 -9.36
N VAL A 64 -0.38 -3.54 -8.16
CA VAL A 64 0.76 -2.94 -7.47
C VAL A 64 1.86 -3.99 -7.24
N GLU A 65 3.12 -3.55 -7.12
CA GLU A 65 4.27 -4.42 -6.89
C GLU A 65 4.16 -5.14 -5.55
N GLY A 66 3.78 -4.43 -4.48
CA GLY A 66 3.63 -4.98 -3.13
C GLY A 66 4.95 -5.19 -2.36
N VAL A 67 6.10 -5.09 -3.02
CA VAL A 67 7.42 -5.10 -2.38
C VAL A 67 8.23 -3.96 -2.96
N TYR A 68 8.63 -3.02 -2.10
CA TYR A 68 9.25 -1.77 -2.51
C TYR A 68 10.61 -1.62 -1.85
N ARG A 69 11.65 -1.34 -2.64
CA ARG A 69 12.97 -0.95 -2.12
C ARG A 69 13.08 0.56 -2.12
N ILE A 70 13.19 1.15 -0.93
CA ILE A 70 13.21 2.59 -0.73
C ILE A 70 14.52 3.03 -0.08
N GLY A 71 14.98 4.23 -0.42
CA GLY A 71 16.08 4.89 0.28
C GLY A 71 15.58 5.55 1.56
N ILE A 72 16.35 5.42 2.64
CA ILE A 72 16.10 6.12 3.91
C ILE A 72 17.27 7.06 4.23
N ALA A 73 16.92 8.28 4.66
CA ALA A 73 17.88 9.35 4.90
C ALA A 73 18.63 9.19 6.23
N ALA A 74 18.00 8.56 7.22
CA ALA A 74 18.53 8.38 8.56
C ALA A 74 18.34 6.94 9.03
N ALA A 75 19.19 6.51 9.97
CA ALA A 75 19.06 5.21 10.61
C ALA A 75 17.79 5.09 11.46
N SER A 76 17.32 6.22 12.00
CA SER A 76 15.98 6.31 12.59
C SER A 76 15.12 7.30 11.82
N THR A 77 14.00 6.80 11.31
CA THR A 77 13.02 7.57 10.54
C THR A 77 11.64 6.98 10.77
N THR A 78 10.60 7.73 10.42
CA THR A 78 9.25 7.20 10.37
C THR A 78 8.84 7.04 8.92
N VAL A 79 8.42 5.83 8.57
CA VAL A 79 7.91 5.52 7.23
C VAL A 79 6.40 5.46 7.31
N ALA A 80 5.73 6.15 6.40
CA ALA A 80 4.30 6.06 6.23
C ALA A 80 3.97 5.40 4.88
N VAL A 81 3.00 4.50 4.90
CA VAL A 81 2.46 3.81 3.73
C VAL A 81 0.99 4.11 3.67
N ARG A 82 0.53 4.72 2.58
CA ARG A 82 -0.90 4.89 2.30
C ARG A 82 -1.31 3.86 1.26
N ILE A 83 -2.36 3.10 1.59
CA ILE A 83 -2.98 2.14 0.70
C ILE A 83 -4.35 2.68 0.34
N THR A 84 -4.62 2.84 -0.95
CA THR A 84 -5.94 3.19 -1.47
C THR A 84 -6.57 1.94 -2.05
N ASP A 85 -7.75 1.55 -1.55
CA ASP A 85 -8.47 0.38 -2.04
C ASP A 85 -9.30 0.70 -3.30
N ILE A 86 -9.83 -0.35 -3.95
CA ILE A 86 -10.68 -0.21 -5.16
C ILE A 86 -12.04 0.48 -4.92
N LEU A 87 -12.37 0.85 -3.69
CA LEU A 87 -13.52 1.67 -3.33
C LEU A 87 -13.12 3.12 -3.04
N GLY A 88 -11.83 3.45 -3.12
CA GLY A 88 -11.27 4.77 -2.86
C GLY A 88 -11.01 5.04 -1.37
N HIS A 89 -11.10 4.04 -0.49
CA HIS A 89 -10.76 4.23 0.91
C HIS A 89 -9.25 4.24 1.12
N GLU A 90 -8.79 5.16 1.95
CA GLU A 90 -7.38 5.28 2.29
C GLU A 90 -7.10 4.68 3.68
N THR A 91 -6.05 3.87 3.77
CA THR A 91 -5.49 3.37 5.04
C THR A 91 -4.06 3.85 5.16
N LEU A 92 -3.74 4.59 6.24
CA LEU A 92 -2.38 5.04 6.54
C LEU A 92 -1.76 4.14 7.61
N VAL A 93 -0.67 3.47 7.27
CA VAL A 93 0.16 2.68 8.19
C VAL A 93 1.45 3.46 8.44
N VAL A 94 1.82 3.61 9.71
CA VAL A 94 3.00 4.37 10.11
C VAL A 94 3.90 3.49 10.98
N GLN A 95 5.19 3.45 10.66
CA GLN A 95 6.16 2.68 11.41
C GLN A 95 7.47 3.46 11.60
N THR A 96 7.89 3.60 12.85
CA THR A 96 9.21 4.10 13.21
C THR A 96 10.20 2.94 13.26
N ILE A 97 11.38 3.19 12.70
CA ILE A 97 12.52 2.29 12.59
C ILE A 97 13.76 2.93 13.19
#